data_AF-A0A0L6VRI9-F1
#
_entry.id   AF-A0A0L6VRI9-F1
#
_cell.length_a   1.000
_cell.length_b   1.000
_cell.length_c   1.000
_cell.angle_alpha   90.00
_cell.angle_beta   90.00
_cell.angle_gamma   90.00
#
_symmetry.space_group_name_H-M   'P 1'
#
loop_
_entity.id
_entity.type
_entity.pdbx_description
1 polymer ?
#
loop_
_entity_poly.entity_id
_entity_poly.type
_entity_poly.pdbx_seq_one_letter_code
_entity_poly.pdbx_strand_id
1 'polypeptide(L)' 'KKVIIIGPATVGGIKPGCFRIGNTGGMMDNIILSTLYRPGSVA' A
#
# COMPACT_ATOMS: atom_id res chain seq x y z
N LYS A 1 17.49 18.72 -0.14
CA LYS A 1 16.62 17.77 0.62
C LYS A 1 16.03 16.77 -0.36
N LYS A 2 16.43 15.49 -0.32
CA LYS A 2 15.82 14.42 -1.13
C LYS A 2 14.63 13.84 -0.36
N VAL A 3 13.50 14.54 -0.38
CA VAL A 3 12.27 14.12 0.31
C VAL A 3 11.26 13.71 -0.75
N ILE A 4 10.78 12.48 -0.67
CA ILE A 4 9.70 11.97 -1.51
C ILE A 4 8.41 12.30 -0.76
N ILE A 5 7.56 13.14 -1.34
CA ILE A 5 6.28 13.57 -0.75
C ILE A 5 5.17 12.82 -1.45
N ILE A 6 4.50 11.91 -0.74
CA ILE A 6 3.30 11.22 -1.21
C ILE A 6 2.09 12.02 -0.74
N GLY A 7 1.86 13.13 -1.45
CA GLY A 7 0.70 14.06 -1.43
C GLY A 7 0.15 14.58 -0.09
N PRO A 8 -0.72 15.60 -0.12
CA PRO A 8 -1.41 16.10 1.08
C PRO A 8 -2.76 15.40 1.36
N ALA A 9 -3.45 14.88 0.33
CA ALA A 9 -4.80 14.29 0.41
C ALA A 9 -4.87 12.95 -0.34
N THR A 10 -4.00 12.02 0.01
CA THR A 10 -3.93 10.67 -0.57
C THR A 10 -4.13 9.66 0.55
N VAL A 11 -4.84 8.56 0.26
CA VAL A 11 -4.92 7.41 1.18
C VAL A 11 -3.54 6.81 1.44
N GLY A 12 -2.63 6.99 0.49
CA GLY A 12 -1.25 6.54 0.51
C GLY A 12 -0.97 5.60 -0.66
N GLY A 13 -0.20 4.56 -0.36
CA GLY A 13 0.14 3.45 -1.24
C GLY A 13 0.38 2.21 -0.38
N ILE A 14 0.27 1.04 -1.00
CA ILE A 14 0.61 -0.23 -0.37
C ILE A 14 1.63 -0.93 -1.27
N LYS A 15 2.78 -1.27 -0.72
CA LYS A 15 3.74 -2.20 -1.29
C LYS A 15 3.40 -3.59 -0.77
N PRO A 16 2.84 -4.48 -1.61
CA PRO A 16 2.42 -5.81 -1.19
C PRO A 16 3.56 -6.56 -0.50
N GLY A 17 3.30 -7.08 0.70
CA GLY A 17 4.29 -7.79 1.51
C GLY A 17 5.42 -6.95 2.14
N CYS A 18 5.41 -5.62 2.06
CA CYS A 18 6.46 -4.78 2.67
C CYS A 18 5.92 -3.63 3.53
N PHE A 19 5.02 -2.80 2.98
CA PHE A 19 4.65 -1.56 3.67
C PHE A 19 3.29 -1.04 3.19
N ARG A 20 2.44 -0.64 4.13
CA ARG A 20 1.17 0.04 3.85
C ARG A 20 1.20 1.44 4.44
N ILE A 21 0.74 2.42 3.67
CA ILE A 21 0.58 3.80 4.17
C ILE A 21 -0.87 3.94 4.65
N GLY A 22 -1.03 4.13 5.96
CA GLY A 22 -2.33 4.39 6.59
C GLY A 22 -3.40 3.35 6.26
N ASN A 23 -4.53 3.82 5.73
CA ASN A 23 -5.72 3.04 5.41
C ASN A 23 -5.68 2.42 4.00
N THR A 24 -4.54 2.48 3.31
CA THR A 24 -4.42 1.90 1.97
C THR A 24 -4.59 0.38 2.02
N GLY A 25 -5.50 -0.14 1.19
CA GLY A 25 -5.85 -1.56 1.17
C GLY A 25 -7.08 -1.93 2.01
N GLY A 26 -7.65 -0.99 2.78
CA GLY A 26 -8.91 -1.19 3.50
C GLY A 26 -8.81 -2.23 4.62
N MET A 27 -9.90 -2.98 4.81
CA MET A 27 -9.99 -4.05 5.80
C MET A 27 -9.15 -5.29 5.38
N MET A 28 -8.89 -6.18 6.34
CA MET A 28 -7.99 -7.34 6.14
C MET A 28 -8.52 -8.34 5.10
N ASP A 29 -9.84 -8.44 4.95
CA ASP A 29 -10.52 -9.18 3.89
C ASP A 29 -10.02 -8.75 2.50
N ASN A 30 -9.92 -7.45 2.23
CA ASN A 30 -9.45 -6.95 0.93
C ASN A 30 -7.95 -7.22 0.71
N ILE A 31 -7.14 -7.18 1.77
CA ILE A 31 -5.71 -7.54 1.69
C ILE A 31 -5.52 -9.02 1.33
N ILE A 32 -6.35 -9.91 1.87
CA ILE A 32 -6.29 -11.34 1.58
C ILE A 32 -6.84 -11.64 0.18
N LEU A 33 -8.01 -11.08 -0.15
CA LEU A 33 -8.65 -11.25 -1.47
C LEU A 33 -7.78 -10.74 -2.61
N SER A 34 -7.14 -9.59 -2.43
CA SER A 34 -6.24 -8.99 -3.43
C SER A 34 -4.81 -9.52 -3.35
N THR A 35 -4.55 -10.52 -2.50
CA THR A 35 -3.23 -11.13 -2.30
C THR A 35 -2.10 -10.14 -1.95
N LEU A 36 -2.46 -9.00 -1.33
CA LEU A 36 -1.53 -7.91 -0.99
C LEU A 36 -0.60 -8.26 0.19
N TYR A 37 -0.81 -9.41 0.83
CA TYR A 37 0.06 -9.96 1.89
C TYR A 37 1.39 -10.51 1.35
N ARG A 38 1.51 -10.74 0.03
CA ARG A 38 2.74 -11.21 -0.61
C ARG A 38 3.11 -10.29 -1.78
N PRO A 39 4.42 -10.13 -2.08
CA PRO A 39 4.85 -9.38 -3.25
C PRO A 39 4.46 -10.12 -4.54
N GLY A 40 3.84 -9.39 -5.47
CA GLY A 40 3.63 -9.82 -6.85
C GLY A 40 4.73 -9.32 -7.77
N SER A 41 4.56 -9.52 -9.08
CA SER A 41 5.50 -9.07 -10.12
C SER A 41 5.02 -7.83 -10.89
N VAL A 42 3.93 -7.20 -10.43
CA VAL A 42 3.33 -6.00 -11.03
C VAL A 42 3.49 -4.84 -10.06
N ALA A 43 4.03 -3.72 -10.56
CA ALA A 43 4.29 -2.49 -9.81
C ALA A 43 3.16 -1.47 -9.98
#